data_AF-A0A098AWH5-F1
#
_entry.id   AF-A0A098AWH5-F1
#
_cell.length_a   1.000
_cell.length_b   1.000
_cell.length_c   1.000
_cell.angle_alpha   90.00
_cell.angle_beta   90.00
_cell.angle_gamma   90.00
#
_symmetry.space_group_name_H-M   'P 1'
#
loop_
_entity.id
_entity.type
_entity.pdbx_description
1 polymer ?
#
loop_
_entity_poly.entity_id
_entity_poly.type
_entity_poly.pdbx_seq_one_letter_code
_entity_poly.pdbx_strand_id
1 'polypeptide(L)'
;MSDYSFLINRYPEFVTKDQFYRICHISKKTALYYLENGVIPCIDSGKKTRRYKIAIKDIVLFLEDRDKNPEKYYLPNHFNNPFLPSEIRQYKAKPRYDSYKYVYKLKSIKEVKDYQKYIEQQFADYPDMMTSLQIQQITGHSKSTIVSWCKSGKVRYIKHHNAYLLQKKSVITYLFNRELENNN
;
A
#
# COMPACT_ATOMS: atom_id res chain seq x y z
N MET A 1 -3.74 27.72 -17.16
CA MET A 1 -5.07 27.08 -17.02
C MET A 1 -5.05 25.83 -17.87
N SER A 2 -5.40 24.68 -17.30
CA SER A 2 -5.48 23.42 -18.04
C SER A 2 -6.64 23.51 -19.03
N ASP A 3 -6.36 23.40 -20.33
CA ASP A 3 -7.40 23.34 -21.36
C ASP A 3 -7.89 21.89 -21.51
N TYR A 4 -9.17 21.66 -21.17
CA TYR A 4 -9.81 20.35 -21.26
C TYR A 4 -10.72 20.22 -22.50
N SER A 5 -10.71 21.19 -23.41
CA SER A 5 -11.53 21.21 -24.63
C SER A 5 -11.37 19.95 -25.49
N PHE A 6 -10.19 19.33 -25.48
CA PHE A 6 -9.90 18.08 -26.19
C PHE A 6 -10.84 16.93 -25.82
N LEU A 7 -11.45 16.95 -24.63
CA LEU A 7 -12.42 15.94 -24.19
C LEU A 7 -13.69 15.95 -25.03
N ILE A 8 -14.11 17.13 -25.54
CA ILE A 8 -15.30 17.29 -26.39
C ILE A 8 -15.16 16.49 -27.68
N ASN A 9 -13.96 16.43 -28.24
CA ASN A 9 -13.70 15.70 -29.49
C ASN A 9 -13.48 14.19 -29.24
N ARG A 10 -13.10 13.79 -28.02
CA ARG A 10 -12.72 12.42 -27.68
C ARG A 10 -13.89 11.56 -27.19
N TYR A 11 -14.91 12.18 -26.62
CA TYR A 11 -16.02 11.49 -25.99
C TYR A 11 -17.35 11.91 -26.62
N PRO A 12 -18.38 11.03 -26.61
CA PRO A 12 -19.71 11.42 -27.06
C PRO A 12 -20.27 12.56 -26.18
N GLU A 13 -21.25 13.28 -26.71
CA GLU A 13 -21.89 14.42 -26.02
C GLU A 13 -22.29 14.11 -24.57
N PHE A 14 -22.82 12.91 -24.35
CA PHE A 14 -23.16 12.39 -23.03
C PHE A 14 -22.35 11.15 -22.69
N VAL A 15 -21.83 11.11 -21.47
CA VAL A 15 -21.12 9.96 -20.92
C VAL A 15 -21.82 9.36 -19.72
N THR A 16 -21.50 8.10 -19.45
CA THR A 16 -21.99 7.38 -18.28
C THR A 16 -21.16 7.70 -17.03
N LYS A 17 -21.68 7.38 -15.85
CA LYS A 17 -20.92 7.44 -14.59
C LYS A 17 -19.59 6.66 -14.65
N ASP A 18 -19.54 5.56 -15.41
CA ASP A 18 -18.33 4.74 -15.54
C ASP A 18 -17.23 5.45 -16.33
N GLN A 19 -17.60 6.14 -17.41
CA GLN A 19 -16.67 6.99 -18.17
C GLN A 19 -16.28 8.23 -17.37
N PHE A 20 -17.24 8.87 -16.70
CA PHE A 20 -17.02 10.08 -15.91
C PHE A 20 -15.93 9.90 -14.84
N TYR A 21 -15.98 8.84 -14.01
CA TYR A 21 -14.94 8.67 -12.98
C TYR A 21 -13.55 8.43 -13.58
N ARG A 22 -13.47 7.80 -14.75
CA ARG A 22 -12.22 7.54 -15.46
C ARG A 22 -11.64 8.83 -16.04
N ILE A 23 -12.49 9.66 -16.67
CA ILE A 23 -12.11 10.96 -17.21
C ILE A 23 -11.57 11.86 -16.10
N CYS A 24 -12.25 11.90 -14.95
CA CYS A 24 -11.87 12.79 -13.85
C CYS A 24 -10.80 12.20 -12.91
N HIS A 25 -10.36 10.97 -13.13
CA HIS A 25 -9.43 10.23 -12.25
C HIS A 25 -9.87 10.18 -10.78
N ILE A 26 -11.16 9.89 -10.55
CA ILE A 26 -11.76 9.77 -9.21
C ILE A 26 -12.28 8.37 -8.92
N SER A 27 -12.55 8.07 -7.64
CA SER A 27 -13.20 6.83 -7.28
C SER A 27 -14.65 6.78 -7.78
N LYS A 28 -15.19 5.57 -8.01
CA LYS A 28 -16.61 5.37 -8.34
C LYS A 28 -17.56 5.95 -7.29
N LYS A 29 -17.13 6.00 -6.03
CA LYS A 29 -17.89 6.54 -4.89
C LYS A 29 -17.90 8.07 -4.92
N THR A 30 -16.75 8.69 -5.18
CA THR A 30 -16.64 10.15 -5.36
C THR A 30 -17.49 10.63 -6.54
N ALA A 31 -17.43 9.92 -7.67
CA ALA A 31 -18.25 10.21 -8.83
C ALA A 31 -19.75 10.14 -8.50
N LEU A 32 -20.18 9.11 -7.77
CA LEU A 32 -21.58 9.00 -7.34
C LEU A 32 -21.99 10.16 -6.43
N TYR A 33 -21.16 10.53 -5.45
CA TYR A 33 -21.42 11.65 -4.56
C TYR A 33 -21.61 12.96 -5.33
N TYR A 34 -20.74 13.26 -6.30
CA TYR A 34 -20.87 14.48 -7.10
C TYR A 34 -22.17 14.52 -7.91
N LEU A 35 -22.66 13.38 -8.37
CA LEU A 35 -23.92 13.29 -9.13
C LEU A 35 -25.14 13.40 -8.20
N GLU A 36 -25.14 12.68 -7.07
CA GLU A 36 -26.24 12.68 -6.10
C GLU A 36 -26.42 14.04 -5.40
N ASN A 37 -25.32 14.76 -5.16
CA ASN A 37 -25.35 16.07 -4.50
C ASN A 37 -25.35 17.24 -5.49
N GLY A 38 -25.52 16.98 -6.79
CA GLY A 38 -25.62 18.04 -7.81
C GLY A 38 -24.36 18.88 -7.99
N VAL A 39 -23.19 18.38 -7.62
CA VAL A 39 -21.89 19.06 -7.83
C VAL A 39 -21.60 19.20 -9.31
N ILE A 40 -22.04 18.23 -10.11
CA ILE A 40 -22.01 18.29 -11.57
C ILE A 40 -23.44 18.00 -12.08
N PRO A 41 -23.96 18.82 -13.01
CA PRO A 41 -25.24 18.56 -13.65
C PRO A 41 -25.26 17.18 -14.30
N CYS A 42 -26.35 16.44 -14.08
CA CYS A 42 -26.56 15.16 -14.73
C CYS A 42 -28.05 14.85 -14.89
N ILE A 43 -28.36 14.01 -15.88
CA ILE A 43 -29.68 13.43 -16.07
C ILE A 43 -29.73 12.10 -15.33
N ASP A 44 -30.60 12.02 -14.33
CA ASP A 44 -30.84 10.81 -13.56
C ASP A 44 -32.12 10.10 -14.07
N SER A 45 -31.95 8.87 -14.55
CA SER A 45 -33.05 8.04 -15.03
C SER A 45 -33.72 7.18 -13.95
N GLY A 46 -33.21 7.18 -12.71
CA GLY A 46 -33.71 6.34 -11.60
C GLY A 46 -33.43 4.84 -11.74
N LYS A 47 -32.84 4.38 -12.84
CA LYS A 47 -32.56 2.97 -13.10
C LYS A 47 -31.47 2.42 -12.16
N LYS A 48 -31.53 1.13 -11.83
CA LYS A 48 -30.48 0.45 -11.03
C LYS A 48 -29.10 0.50 -11.69
N THR A 49 -29.05 0.33 -13.01
CA THR A 49 -27.81 0.34 -13.79
C THR A 49 -27.87 1.40 -14.87
N ARG A 50 -26.71 2.01 -15.21
CA ARG A 50 -26.63 3.10 -16.20
C ARG A 50 -27.58 4.27 -15.87
N ARG A 51 -27.69 4.58 -14.57
CA ARG A 51 -28.60 5.58 -13.98
C ARG A 51 -28.38 6.99 -14.52
N TYR A 52 -27.11 7.41 -14.62
CA TYR A 52 -26.72 8.79 -14.90
C TYR A 52 -26.19 8.98 -16.33
N LYS A 53 -26.60 10.09 -16.96
CA LYS A 53 -26.00 10.67 -18.16
C LYS A 53 -25.47 12.06 -17.84
N ILE A 54 -24.23 12.33 -18.22
CA ILE A 54 -23.51 13.57 -17.87
C ILE A 54 -22.99 14.17 -19.17
N ALA A 55 -23.19 15.47 -19.40
CA ALA A 55 -22.66 16.11 -20.60
C ALA A 55 -21.14 16.30 -20.48
N ILE A 56 -20.41 16.08 -21.57
CA ILE A 56 -18.96 16.31 -21.57
C ILE A 56 -18.60 17.77 -21.32
N LYS A 57 -19.44 18.71 -21.78
CA LYS A 57 -19.27 20.14 -21.53
C LYS A 57 -19.27 20.44 -20.02
N ASP A 58 -20.17 19.81 -19.26
CA ASP A 58 -20.25 19.99 -17.81
C ASP A 58 -19.03 19.40 -17.10
N ILE A 59 -18.48 18.29 -17.62
CA ILE A 59 -17.23 17.71 -17.10
C ILE A 59 -16.04 18.62 -17.35
N VAL A 60 -15.96 19.24 -18.54
CA VAL A 60 -14.91 20.23 -18.87
C VAL A 60 -14.99 21.41 -17.92
N LEU A 61 -16.18 22.01 -17.76
CA LEU A 61 -16.40 23.14 -16.84
C LEU A 61 -16.03 22.76 -15.39
N PHE A 62 -16.42 21.57 -14.95
CA PHE A 62 -16.05 21.04 -13.65
C PHE A 62 -14.52 20.93 -13.48
N LEU A 63 -13.81 20.35 -14.46
CA LEU A 63 -12.36 20.19 -14.36
C LEU A 63 -11.63 21.53 -14.33
N GLU A 64 -12.06 22.49 -15.14
CA GLU A 64 -11.49 23.84 -15.16
C GLU A 64 -11.75 24.60 -13.86
N ASP A 65 -12.98 24.55 -13.33
CA ASP A 65 -13.30 25.20 -12.05
C ASP A 65 -12.61 24.50 -10.89
N ARG A 66 -12.48 23.17 -10.92
CA ARG A 66 -11.77 22.40 -9.90
C ARG A 66 -10.28 22.73 -9.86
N ASP A 67 -9.64 22.89 -11.02
CA ASP A 67 -8.23 23.26 -11.07
C ASP A 67 -8.00 24.69 -10.55
N LYS A 68 -8.99 25.59 -10.66
CA LYS A 68 -8.95 26.95 -10.09
C LYS A 68 -9.30 26.98 -8.60
N ASN A 69 -10.30 26.20 -8.20
CA ASN A 69 -10.94 26.23 -6.89
C ASN A 69 -11.04 24.82 -6.28
N PRO A 70 -9.91 24.13 -6.00
CA PRO A 70 -9.93 22.73 -5.58
C PRO A 70 -10.69 22.49 -4.27
N GLU A 71 -10.65 23.47 -3.36
CA GLU A 71 -11.28 23.38 -2.03
C GLU A 71 -12.80 23.20 -2.10
N LYS A 72 -13.45 23.80 -3.09
CA LYS A 72 -14.90 23.66 -3.35
C LYS A 72 -15.32 22.21 -3.57
N TYR A 73 -14.41 21.37 -4.06
CA TYR A 73 -14.70 19.99 -4.46
C TYR A 73 -14.23 18.97 -3.44
N TYR A 74 -13.78 19.42 -2.25
CA TYR A 74 -13.40 18.52 -1.19
C TYR A 74 -14.61 17.79 -0.59
N LEU A 75 -14.47 16.47 -0.42
CA LEU A 75 -15.52 15.65 0.19
C LEU A 75 -15.53 15.82 1.72
N PRO A 76 -16.70 15.81 2.39
CA PRO A 76 -16.81 15.92 3.85
C PRO A 76 -15.96 14.90 4.62
N ASN A 77 -15.86 13.68 4.09
CA ASN A 77 -14.99 12.62 4.60
C ASN A 77 -13.68 12.58 3.79
N HIS A 78 -12.85 13.60 4.02
CA HIS A 78 -11.57 13.90 3.35
C HIS A 78 -10.63 12.70 3.13
N PHE A 79 -10.69 11.66 3.96
CA PHE A 79 -9.83 10.47 3.89
C PHE A 79 -9.71 9.78 2.52
N ASN A 80 -10.75 9.86 1.68
CA ASN A 80 -10.77 9.23 0.34
C ASN A 80 -10.79 10.26 -0.80
N ASN A 81 -10.50 11.53 -0.54
CA ASN A 81 -10.47 12.55 -1.57
C ASN A 81 -9.12 12.48 -2.34
N PRO A 82 -9.13 12.08 -3.63
CA PRO A 82 -7.90 11.98 -4.41
C PRO A 82 -7.21 13.33 -4.63
N PHE A 83 -7.93 14.44 -4.44
CA PHE A 83 -7.46 15.80 -4.71
C PHE A 83 -6.95 16.55 -3.50
N LEU A 84 -6.92 15.92 -2.31
CA LEU A 84 -6.36 16.62 -1.16
C LEU A 84 -4.86 16.84 -1.34
N PRO A 85 -4.36 18.03 -0.95
CA PRO A 85 -2.94 18.25 -0.75
C PRO A 85 -2.36 17.21 0.23
N SER A 86 -1.10 16.82 0.02
CA SER A 86 -0.40 15.85 0.88
C SER A 86 -0.43 16.23 2.36
N GLU A 87 -0.41 17.53 2.63
CA GLU A 87 -0.37 18.15 3.95
C GLU A 87 -1.70 17.93 4.70
N ILE A 88 -2.81 17.84 3.97
CA ILE A 88 -4.18 17.70 4.51
C ILE A 88 -4.65 16.24 4.46
N ARG A 89 -4.01 15.37 3.65
CA ARG A 89 -4.34 13.94 3.60
C ARG A 89 -4.07 13.29 4.96
N GLN A 90 -5.12 13.13 5.74
CA GLN A 90 -5.10 12.29 6.94
C GLN A 90 -5.11 10.81 6.54
N TYR A 91 -4.09 10.29 5.86
CA TYR A 91 -3.98 8.85 5.67
C TYR A 91 -3.71 8.21 7.05
N LYS A 92 -4.78 7.86 7.78
CA LYS A 92 -4.66 6.97 8.92
C LYS A 92 -4.36 5.61 8.35
N ALA A 93 -3.07 5.25 8.30
CA ALA A 93 -2.66 3.89 8.02
C ALA A 93 -3.50 2.99 8.92
N LYS A 94 -4.36 2.16 8.32
CA LYS A 94 -5.13 1.21 9.12
C LYS A 94 -4.11 0.42 9.96
N PRO A 95 -4.24 0.37 11.29
CA PRO A 95 -3.38 -0.49 12.08
C PRO A 95 -3.51 -1.89 11.47
N ARG A 96 -2.41 -2.45 10.97
CA ARG A 96 -2.41 -3.82 10.47
C ARG A 96 -2.69 -4.71 11.68
N TYR A 97 -3.91 -5.24 11.75
CA TYR A 97 -4.27 -6.26 12.72
C TYR A 97 -3.66 -7.58 12.28
N ASP A 98 -2.34 -7.70 12.33
CA ASP A 98 -1.66 -8.96 12.00
C ASP A 98 -0.62 -9.30 13.08
N SER A 99 -1.05 -10.11 14.05
CA SER A 99 -0.45 -11.42 14.39
C SER A 99 0.97 -11.58 14.96
N TYR A 100 1.62 -10.56 15.56
CA TYR A 100 3.01 -10.72 16.06
C TYR A 100 3.17 -10.63 17.58
N LYS A 101 2.14 -10.95 18.36
CA LYS A 101 2.19 -10.83 19.84
C LYS A 101 3.19 -11.80 20.52
N TYR A 102 3.70 -12.80 19.79
CA TYR A 102 4.66 -13.80 20.30
C TYR A 102 5.90 -13.95 19.42
N VAL A 103 6.44 -12.84 18.91
CA VAL A 103 7.72 -12.94 18.20
C VAL A 103 8.84 -12.80 19.21
N TYR A 104 9.60 -13.89 19.40
CA TYR A 104 10.80 -13.85 20.22
C TYR A 104 11.78 -12.88 19.56
N LYS A 105 12.31 -11.94 20.35
CA LYS A 105 13.37 -11.05 19.92
C LYS A 105 14.67 -11.61 20.45
N LEU A 106 15.63 -11.85 19.56
CA LEU A 106 16.98 -12.24 19.96
C LEU A 106 17.56 -11.17 20.88
N LYS A 107 18.25 -11.61 21.93
CA LYS A 107 19.05 -10.73 22.78
C LYS A 107 20.14 -10.03 21.98
N SER A 108 20.62 -8.90 22.48
CA SER A 108 21.77 -8.20 21.89
C SER A 108 23.09 -8.84 22.35
N ILE A 109 24.17 -8.64 21.58
CA ILE A 109 25.53 -9.02 21.96
C ILE A 109 25.97 -8.39 23.30
N LYS A 110 25.40 -7.23 23.67
CA LYS A 110 25.66 -6.58 24.97
C LYS A 110 25.02 -7.31 26.15
N GLU A 111 23.97 -8.08 25.90
CA GLU A 111 23.19 -8.78 26.93
C GLU A 111 23.69 -10.20 27.19
N VAL A 112 24.51 -10.76 26.28
CA VAL A 112 24.95 -12.15 26.31
C VAL A 112 26.44 -12.25 26.01
N LYS A 113 27.21 -12.84 26.94
CA LYS A 113 28.67 -13.01 26.82
C LYS A 113 29.08 -13.82 25.58
N ASP A 114 28.52 -15.02 25.40
CA ASP A 114 28.77 -15.87 24.22
C ASP A 114 27.62 -15.77 23.22
N TYR A 115 27.57 -14.66 22.49
CA TYR A 115 26.46 -14.37 21.59
C TYR A 115 26.31 -15.38 20.45
N GLN A 116 27.42 -15.86 19.89
CA GLN A 116 27.40 -16.88 18.84
C GLN A 116 26.73 -18.16 19.32
N LYS A 117 27.17 -18.70 20.47
CA LYS A 117 26.59 -19.91 21.08
C LYS A 117 25.11 -19.73 21.41
N TYR A 118 24.73 -18.53 21.88
CA TYR A 118 23.33 -18.20 22.13
C TYR A 118 22.47 -18.26 20.87
N ILE A 119 22.89 -17.61 19.77
CA ILE A 119 22.14 -17.69 18.51
C ILE A 119 22.05 -19.15 18.06
N GLU A 120 23.15 -19.91 18.05
CA GLU A 120 23.14 -21.32 17.64
C GLU A 120 22.12 -22.14 18.45
N GLN A 121 22.01 -21.90 19.76
CA GLN A 121 21.01 -22.53 20.62
C GLN A 121 19.57 -22.12 20.27
N GLN A 122 19.31 -20.86 19.93
CA GLN A 122 17.96 -20.41 19.54
C GLN A 122 17.47 -21.08 18.25
N PHE A 123 18.38 -21.53 17.40
CA PHE A 123 18.08 -22.19 16.13
C PHE A 123 18.22 -23.73 16.20
N ALA A 124 18.59 -24.30 17.35
CA ALA A 124 18.95 -25.71 17.48
C ALA A 124 17.83 -26.67 17.07
N ASP A 125 16.60 -26.40 17.53
CA ASP A 125 15.42 -27.24 17.29
C ASP A 125 14.81 -27.07 15.88
N TYR A 126 15.39 -26.17 15.06
CA TYR A 126 14.88 -25.86 13.73
C TYR A 126 15.62 -26.64 12.62
N PRO A 127 14.91 -26.98 11.53
CA PRO A 127 15.50 -27.69 10.40
C PRO A 127 16.60 -26.86 9.72
N ASP A 128 17.48 -27.52 8.96
CA ASP A 128 18.58 -26.86 8.25
C ASP A 128 18.11 -25.90 7.14
N MET A 129 16.91 -26.12 6.61
CA MET A 129 16.21 -25.22 5.70
C MET A 129 14.95 -24.70 6.38
N MET A 130 14.87 -23.40 6.60
CA MET A 130 13.83 -22.75 7.40
C MET A 130 12.93 -21.88 6.55
N THR A 131 11.65 -21.87 6.88
CA THR A 131 10.68 -20.95 6.27
C THR A 131 10.84 -19.53 6.83
N SER A 132 10.39 -18.52 6.08
CA SER A 132 10.37 -17.14 6.58
C SER A 132 9.51 -16.97 7.85
N LEU A 133 8.54 -17.85 8.09
CA LEU A 133 7.72 -17.83 9.30
C LEU A 133 8.51 -18.29 10.53
N GLN A 134 9.29 -19.37 10.42
CA GLN A 134 10.14 -19.86 11.51
C GLN A 134 11.21 -18.83 11.88
N ILE A 135 11.84 -18.21 10.88
CA ILE A 135 12.84 -17.16 11.13
C ILE A 135 12.22 -15.93 11.76
N GLN A 136 11.01 -15.57 11.32
CA GLN A 136 10.25 -14.50 11.94
C GLN A 136 10.02 -14.80 13.42
N GLN A 137 9.52 -15.99 13.77
CA GLN A 137 9.24 -16.41 15.16
C GLN A 137 10.44 -16.26 16.10
N ILE A 138 11.63 -16.60 15.63
CA ILE A 138 12.87 -16.54 16.44
C ILE A 138 13.42 -15.12 16.55
N THR A 139 13.32 -14.33 15.48
CA THR A 139 14.12 -13.10 15.33
C THR A 139 13.37 -11.80 15.58
N GLY A 140 12.05 -11.78 15.48
CA GLY A 140 11.31 -10.50 15.51
C GLY A 140 11.06 -9.91 14.13
N HIS A 141 11.83 -10.32 13.12
CA HIS A 141 11.85 -9.63 11.83
C HIS A 141 10.61 -9.94 10.97
N SER A 142 10.14 -8.91 10.26
CA SER A 142 9.01 -9.06 9.35
C SER A 142 9.36 -9.97 8.17
N LYS A 143 8.37 -10.65 7.59
CA LYS A 143 8.57 -11.48 6.39
C LYS A 143 9.19 -10.70 5.22
N SER A 144 8.81 -9.44 5.04
CA SER A 144 9.39 -8.60 3.97
C SER A 144 10.87 -8.31 4.21
N THR A 145 11.29 -8.08 5.47
CA THR A 145 12.70 -7.95 5.85
C THR A 145 13.47 -9.23 5.54
N ILE A 146 12.93 -10.39 5.91
CA ILE A 146 13.55 -11.70 5.68
C ILE A 146 13.69 -12.00 4.17
N VAL A 147 12.64 -11.71 3.38
CA VAL A 147 12.68 -11.84 1.92
C VAL A 147 13.68 -10.87 1.30
N SER A 148 13.82 -9.66 1.85
CA SER A 148 14.84 -8.70 1.42
C SER A 148 16.26 -9.24 1.61
N TRP A 149 16.54 -9.96 2.70
CA TRP A 149 17.84 -10.62 2.89
C TRP A 149 18.15 -11.64 1.78
N CYS A 150 17.14 -12.41 1.36
CA CYS A 150 17.26 -13.35 0.25
C CYS A 150 17.58 -12.60 -1.05
N LYS A 151 16.79 -11.57 -1.38
CA LYS A 151 16.92 -10.80 -2.63
C LYS A 151 18.23 -10.03 -2.71
N SER A 152 18.76 -9.57 -1.58
CA SER A 152 20.04 -8.87 -1.49
C SER A 152 21.25 -9.80 -1.36
N GLY A 153 21.06 -11.12 -1.45
CA GLY A 153 22.15 -12.09 -1.38
C GLY A 153 22.83 -12.21 -0.02
N LYS A 154 22.23 -11.66 1.04
CA LYS A 154 22.80 -11.67 2.40
C LYS A 154 22.73 -13.03 3.07
N VAL A 155 21.80 -13.88 2.63
CA VAL A 155 21.58 -15.22 3.15
C VAL A 155 21.39 -16.21 1.99
N ARG A 156 21.90 -17.43 2.16
CA ARG A 156 21.67 -18.53 1.23
C ARG A 156 20.25 -19.04 1.36
N TYR A 157 19.58 -19.24 0.24
CA TYR A 157 18.20 -19.71 0.20
C TYR A 157 17.93 -20.54 -1.06
N ILE A 158 16.87 -21.33 -1.01
CA ILE A 158 16.27 -22.02 -2.15
C ILE A 158 14.85 -21.47 -2.30
N LYS A 159 14.45 -21.22 -3.54
CA LYS A 159 13.07 -20.86 -3.87
C LYS A 159 12.32 -22.13 -4.27
N HIS A 160 11.28 -22.46 -3.51
CA HIS A 160 10.39 -23.59 -3.83
C HIS A 160 8.96 -23.05 -4.02
N HIS A 161 8.45 -23.13 -5.25
CA HIS A 161 7.24 -22.43 -5.68
C HIS A 161 7.24 -20.93 -5.29
N ASN A 162 6.30 -20.53 -4.44
CA ASN A 162 6.12 -19.15 -3.98
C ASN A 162 6.70 -18.92 -2.57
N ALA A 163 7.53 -19.84 -2.06
CA ALA A 163 8.13 -19.77 -0.74
C ALA A 163 9.66 -19.70 -0.80
N TYR A 164 10.24 -19.00 0.17
CA TYR A 164 11.68 -18.92 0.40
C TYR A 164 12.05 -19.85 1.55
N LEU A 165 12.94 -20.81 1.28
CA LEU A 165 13.56 -21.68 2.27
C LEU A 165 15.00 -21.22 2.49
N LEU A 166 15.31 -20.70 3.67
CA LEU A 166 16.61 -20.12 3.98
C LEU A 166 17.47 -21.13 4.73
N GLN A 167 18.75 -21.19 4.42
CA GLN A 167 19.69 -22.09 5.08
C GLN A 167 20.01 -21.58 6.49
N LYS A 168 19.70 -22.38 7.52
CA LYS A 168 19.90 -22.07 8.94
C LYS A 168 21.29 -21.50 9.24
N LYS A 169 22.35 -22.21 8.83
CA LYS A 169 23.74 -21.77 9.03
C LYS A 169 24.01 -20.37 8.45
N SER A 170 23.51 -20.12 7.23
CA SER A 170 23.70 -18.81 6.59
C SER A 170 22.97 -17.69 7.29
N VAL A 171 21.79 -17.96 7.86
CA VAL A 171 21.01 -16.98 8.63
C VAL A 171 21.72 -16.65 9.94
N ILE A 172 22.22 -17.65 10.66
CA ILE A 172 22.97 -17.48 11.92
C ILE A 172 24.21 -16.59 11.68
N THR A 173 25.03 -16.92 10.67
CA THR A 173 26.23 -16.14 10.34
C THR A 173 25.88 -14.69 9.97
N TYR A 174 24.83 -14.49 9.16
CA TYR A 174 24.39 -13.15 8.78
C TYR A 174 23.94 -12.32 9.99
N LEU A 175 23.13 -12.91 10.89
CA LEU A 175 22.65 -12.23 12.09
C LEU A 175 23.80 -11.85 13.04
N PHE A 176 24.75 -12.77 13.23
CA PHE A 176 25.93 -12.53 14.06
C PHE A 176 26.77 -11.35 13.52
N ASN A 177 27.12 -11.36 12.24
CA ASN A 177 27.91 -10.30 11.61
C ASN A 177 27.19 -8.95 11.67
N ARG A 178 25.89 -8.94 11.39
CA ARG A 178 25.07 -7.72 11.45
C ARG A 178 25.04 -7.09 12.83
N GLU A 179 24.99 -7.90 13.90
CA GLU A 179 25.03 -7.38 15.27
C GLU A 179 26.42 -6.85 15.64
N LEU A 180 27.50 -7.44 15.15
CA LEU A 180 28.84 -6.88 15.31
C LEU A 180 28.97 -5.51 14.62
N GLU A 181 28.49 -5.37 13.39
CA GLU A 181 28.51 -4.10 12.65
C GLU A 181 27.73 -2.98 13.33
N ASN A 182 26.62 -3.30 14.00
CA ASN A 182 25.80 -2.29 14.68
C ASN A 182 26.33 -1.88 16.07
N ASN A 183 27.30 -2.61 16.63
CA ASN A 183 27.84 -2.37 17.97
C ASN A 183 29.32 -1.93 17.97
N ASN A 184 29.96 -1.88 16.80
CA ASN A 184 31.24 -1.19 16.57
C ASN A 184 31.00 0.29 16.22
#